data_AF-A0A2V4W846-F1
#
_entry.id   AF-A0A2V4W846-F1
#
_cell.length_a   1.000
_cell.length_b   1.000
_cell.length_c   1.000
_cell.angle_alpha   90.00
_cell.angle_beta   90.00
_cell.angle_gamma   90.00
#
_symmetry.space_group_name_H-M   'P 1'
#
loop_
_entity.id
_entity.type
_entity.pdbx_description
1 polymer ?
#
loop_
_entity_poly.entity_id
_entity_poly.type
_entity_poly.pdbx_seq_one_letter_code
_entity_poly.pdbx_strand_id
1 'polypeptide(L)'
;MIITSFLVIYVLIAIPFIPWLTHISMTKSSTESCGWANYQQFKENWNKYEWTPLRHYPKFFENEEHKCYFHVGIIKFENKGMKIRDPISYWLVKRYVRKLHRLPSVKW
;
A
#
# COMPACT_ATOMS: atom_id res chain seq x y z
N MET A 1 -13.09 29.78 -14.49
CA MET A 1 -13.88 28.68 -13.89
C MET A 1 -13.57 27.32 -14.50
N ILE A 2 -13.58 27.14 -15.83
CA ILE A 2 -13.29 25.85 -16.47
C ILE A 2 -11.85 25.37 -16.19
N ILE A 3 -10.85 26.25 -16.35
CA ILE A 3 -9.43 25.94 -16.11
C ILE A 3 -9.18 25.55 -14.64
N THR A 4 -9.80 26.26 -13.71
CA THR A 4 -9.72 25.96 -12.27
C THR A 4 -10.34 24.60 -11.93
N SER A 5 -11.45 24.21 -12.57
CA SER A 5 -12.06 22.89 -12.39
C SER A 5 -11.14 21.77 -12.91
N PHE A 6 -10.51 21.95 -14.07
CA PHE A 6 -9.54 20.98 -14.59
C PHE A 6 -8.31 20.83 -13.69
N LEU A 7 -7.81 21.94 -13.12
CA LEU A 7 -6.71 21.92 -12.15
C LEU A 7 -7.07 21.15 -10.88
N VAL A 8 -8.28 21.34 -10.35
CA VAL A 8 -8.75 20.60 -9.17
C VAL A 8 -8.88 19.10 -9.47
N ILE A 9 -9.46 18.74 -10.61
CA ILE A 9 -9.58 17.34 -11.04
C ILE A 9 -8.19 16.71 -11.20
N TYR A 10 -7.25 17.43 -11.81
CA TYR A 10 -5.87 16.98 -11.98
C TYR A 10 -5.19 16.69 -10.64
N VAL A 11 -5.30 17.60 -9.67
CA VAL A 11 -4.73 17.42 -8.32
C VAL A 11 -5.37 16.21 -7.61
N LEU A 12 -6.69 16.05 -7.69
CA LEU A 12 -7.39 14.93 -7.06
C LEU A 12 -6.96 13.57 -7.63
N ILE A 13 -6.62 13.51 -8.92
CA ILE A 13 -6.11 12.29 -9.57
C ILE A 13 -4.63 12.07 -9.25
N ALA A 14 -3.82 13.13 -9.19
CA ALA A 14 -2.39 13.03 -8.95
C ALA A 14 -2.03 12.55 -7.53
N ILE A 15 -2.81 12.94 -6.52
CA ILE A 15 -2.59 12.57 -5.10
C ILE A 15 -2.51 11.05 -4.88
N PRO A 16 -3.44 10.21 -5.36
CA PRO A 16 -3.32 8.75 -5.22
C PRO A 16 -2.29 8.13 -6.17
N PHE A 17 -1.92 8.83 -7.26
CA PHE A 17 -1.04 8.31 -8.30
C PHE A 17 0.43 8.27 -7.88
N ILE A 18 0.94 9.34 -7.25
CA ILE A 18 2.35 9.41 -6.84
C ILE A 18 2.72 8.30 -5.82
N PRO A 19 1.95 8.10 -4.72
CA PRO A 19 2.24 7.03 -3.77
C PRO A 19 2.17 5.63 -4.39
N TRP A 20 1.30 5.45 -5.38
CA TRP A 20 1.19 4.21 -6.12
C TRP A 20 2.42 3.94 -6.98
N LEU A 21 2.92 4.94 -7.72
CA LEU A 21 4.18 4.81 -8.47
C LEU A 21 5.37 4.46 -7.56
N THR A 22 5.47 5.13 -6.41
CA THR A 22 6.48 4.80 -5.39
C THR A 22 6.36 3.35 -4.93
N HIS A 23 5.13 2.87 -4.70
CA HIS A 23 4.90 1.47 -4.34
C HIS A 23 5.38 0.48 -5.41
N ILE A 24 5.06 0.73 -6.68
CA ILE A 24 5.51 -0.12 -7.79
C ILE A 24 7.04 -0.15 -7.87
N SER A 25 7.68 1.01 -7.74
CA SER A 25 9.14 1.15 -7.77
C SER A 25 9.82 0.40 -6.62
N MET A 26 9.39 0.66 -5.37
CA MET A 26 10.00 0.07 -4.18
C MET A 26 9.74 -1.44 -4.05
N THR A 27 8.57 -1.92 -4.47
CA THR A 27 8.25 -3.36 -4.41
C THR A 27 9.13 -4.15 -5.39
N LYS A 28 9.50 -3.55 -6.53
CA LYS A 28 10.42 -4.15 -7.51
C LYS A 28 11.84 -4.25 -6.96
N SER A 29 12.35 -3.22 -6.30
CA SER A 29 13.74 -3.21 -5.81
C SER A 29 13.98 -4.09 -4.58
N SER A 30 12.91 -4.46 -3.86
CA SER A 30 13.01 -5.19 -2.59
C SER A 30 12.80 -6.70 -2.71
N THR A 31 12.48 -7.23 -3.89
CA THR A 31 12.21 -8.67 -4.10
C THR A 31 12.62 -9.16 -5.48
N GLU A 32 13.18 -10.37 -5.56
CA GLU A 32 13.56 -11.02 -6.82
C GLU A 32 12.32 -11.53 -7.60
N SER A 33 11.23 -11.86 -6.90
CA SER A 33 9.95 -12.27 -7.49
C SER A 33 8.80 -11.34 -7.08
N CYS A 34 8.07 -10.81 -8.06
CA CYS A 34 6.93 -9.91 -7.87
C CYS A 34 5.69 -10.40 -8.64
N GLY A 35 4.50 -10.28 -8.04
CA GLY A 35 3.21 -10.50 -8.70
C GLY A 35 2.29 -9.28 -8.67
N TRP A 36 1.33 -9.20 -9.59
CA TRP A 36 0.30 -8.15 -9.60
C TRP A 36 -0.96 -8.59 -8.87
N ALA A 37 -1.53 -7.71 -8.06
CA ALA A 37 -2.75 -7.97 -7.30
C ALA A 37 -3.70 -6.77 -7.31
N ASN A 38 -5.00 -7.02 -7.11
CA ASN A 38 -5.99 -5.98 -6.81
C ASN A 38 -6.23 -5.87 -5.30
N TYR A 39 -7.10 -4.93 -4.89
CA TYR A 39 -7.45 -4.73 -3.48
C TYR A 39 -8.03 -5.98 -2.80
N GLN A 40 -8.87 -6.75 -3.50
CA GLN A 40 -9.48 -7.96 -2.93
C GLN A 40 -8.42 -9.03 -2.65
N GLN A 41 -7.54 -9.31 -3.61
CA GLN A 41 -6.44 -10.26 -3.46
C GLN A 41 -5.47 -9.83 -2.35
N PHE A 42 -5.24 -8.52 -2.19
CA PHE A 42 -4.48 -8.02 -1.04
C PHE A 42 -5.16 -8.39 0.28
N LYS A 43 -6.46 -8.12 0.43
CA LYS A 43 -7.19 -8.44 1.67
C LYS A 43 -7.16 -9.93 1.99
N GLU A 44 -7.39 -10.76 0.97
CA GLU A 44 -7.35 -12.22 1.11
C GLU A 44 -6.00 -12.70 1.61
N ASN A 45 -4.88 -12.13 1.11
CA ASN A 45 -3.56 -12.48 1.62
C ASN A 45 -3.26 -11.85 2.98
N TRP A 46 -3.67 -10.60 3.22
CA TRP A 46 -3.48 -9.91 4.50
C TRP A 46 -4.06 -10.70 5.68
N ASN A 47 -5.28 -11.20 5.52
CA ASN A 47 -6.01 -11.88 6.58
C ASN A 47 -5.51 -13.31 6.90
N LYS A 48 -4.56 -13.84 6.14
CA LYS A 48 -3.95 -15.15 6.41
C LYS A 48 -2.91 -15.11 7.52
N TYR A 49 -2.40 -13.94 7.85
CA TYR A 49 -1.26 -13.79 8.74
C TYR A 49 -1.60 -12.87 9.91
N GLU A 50 -1.00 -13.16 11.06
CA GLU A 50 -0.98 -12.25 12.19
C GLU A 50 0.09 -11.18 11.96
N TRP A 51 -0.24 -9.91 12.25
CA TRP A 51 0.64 -8.79 11.95
C TRP A 51 1.09 -8.10 13.23
N THR A 52 2.39 -7.94 13.39
CA THR A 52 2.99 -7.16 14.47
C THR A 52 3.42 -5.79 13.93
N PRO A 53 3.15 -4.70 14.66
CA PRO A 53 3.66 -3.39 14.29
C PRO A 53 5.18 -3.34 14.53
N LEU A 54 5.90 -2.71 13.60
CA LEU A 54 7.33 -2.46 13.75
C LEU A 54 7.59 -1.53 14.94
N ARG A 55 8.53 -1.90 15.82
CA ARG A 55 8.80 -1.23 17.10
C ARG A 55 9.03 0.29 16.99
N HIS A 56 9.77 0.72 15.97
CA HIS A 56 10.09 2.13 15.72
C HIS A 56 9.14 2.81 14.73
N TYR A 57 8.25 2.03 14.08
CA TYR A 57 7.38 2.52 13.02
C TYR A 57 5.99 1.87 13.11
N PRO A 58 5.10 2.35 13.99
CA PRO A 58 3.80 1.72 14.26
C PRO A 58 2.81 1.77 13.08
N LYS A 59 3.20 2.40 11.96
CA LYS A 59 2.43 2.43 10.70
C LYS A 59 2.82 1.32 9.73
N PHE A 60 3.84 0.54 10.08
CA PHE A 60 4.40 -0.54 9.29
C PHE A 60 4.26 -1.83 10.08
N PHE A 61 4.08 -2.92 9.34
CA PHE A 61 3.73 -4.21 9.91
C PHE A 61 4.58 -5.28 9.28
N GLU A 62 4.87 -6.31 10.06
CA GLU A 62 5.58 -7.48 9.61
C GLU A 62 4.99 -8.75 10.22
N ASN A 63 5.31 -9.87 9.59
CA ASN A 63 5.22 -11.18 10.16
C ASN A 63 6.54 -11.87 9.83
N GLU A 64 7.41 -11.98 10.83
CA GLU A 64 8.77 -12.52 10.65
C GLU A 64 8.74 -14.01 10.26
N GLU A 65 7.84 -14.78 10.87
CA GLU A 65 7.67 -16.22 10.63
C GLU A 65 7.41 -16.54 9.16
N HIS A 66 6.47 -15.82 8.55
CA HIS A 66 6.08 -16.01 7.15
C HIS A 66 6.79 -15.05 6.19
N LYS A 67 7.75 -14.25 6.66
CA LYS A 67 8.50 -13.27 5.85
C LYS A 67 7.56 -12.30 5.09
N CYS A 68 6.50 -11.85 5.76
CA CYS A 68 5.54 -10.88 5.22
C CYS A 68 5.91 -9.47 5.71
N TYR A 69 5.72 -8.47 4.85
CA TYR A 69 6.15 -7.10 5.14
C TYR A 69 5.22 -6.07 4.51
N PHE A 70 4.88 -5.04 5.29
CA PHE A 70 4.10 -3.89 4.85
C PHE A 70 4.74 -2.60 5.37
N HIS A 71 5.48 -1.91 4.51
CA HIS A 71 6.33 -0.81 4.95
C HIS A 71 6.49 0.26 3.88
N VAL A 72 6.17 1.51 4.21
CA VAL A 72 6.22 2.70 3.33
C VAL A 72 5.40 2.50 2.05
N GLY A 73 5.98 1.81 1.06
CA GLY A 73 5.37 1.41 -0.21
C GLY A 73 5.71 -0.02 -0.63
N ILE A 74 6.28 -0.85 0.23
CA ILE A 74 6.56 -2.27 -0.05
C ILE A 74 5.44 -3.10 0.55
N ILE A 75 4.89 -4.02 -0.25
CA ILE A 75 3.97 -5.06 0.21
C ILE A 75 4.57 -6.39 -0.21
N LYS A 76 4.73 -7.30 0.75
CA LYS A 76 5.41 -8.57 0.57
C LYS A 76 4.70 -9.66 1.36
N PHE A 77 4.50 -10.80 0.73
CA PHE A 77 3.95 -12.01 1.34
C PHE A 77 4.86 -13.18 0.99
N GLU A 78 5.29 -13.96 1.98
CA GLU A 78 6.10 -15.19 1.75
C GLU A 78 7.31 -14.94 0.84
N ASN A 79 8.05 -13.88 1.13
CA ASN A 79 9.19 -13.42 0.34
C ASN A 79 8.89 -12.88 -1.08
N LYS A 80 7.62 -12.80 -1.51
CA LYS A 80 7.19 -12.32 -2.83
C LYS A 80 6.60 -10.93 -2.76
N GLY A 81 7.07 -10.02 -3.61
CA GLY A 81 6.53 -8.66 -3.71
C GLY A 81 5.14 -8.67 -4.34
N MET A 82 4.20 -7.92 -3.77
CA MET A 82 2.85 -7.74 -4.29
C MET A 82 2.69 -6.32 -4.82
N LYS A 83 2.63 -6.18 -6.14
CA LYS A 83 2.34 -4.90 -6.82
C LYS A 83 0.83 -4.73 -6.95
N ILE A 84 0.29 -3.67 -6.37
CA ILE A 84 -1.12 -3.34 -6.52
C ILE A 84 -1.34 -2.72 -7.90
N ARG A 85 -2.30 -3.25 -8.67
CA ARG A 85 -2.46 -3.01 -10.10
C ARG A 85 -2.80 -1.56 -10.47
N ASP A 86 -3.48 -0.84 -9.58
CA ASP A 86 -3.99 0.50 -9.85
C ASP A 86 -3.94 1.39 -8.60
N PRO A 87 -3.87 2.72 -8.77
CA PRO A 87 -3.72 3.67 -7.68
C PRO A 87 -4.93 3.70 -6.73
N ILE A 88 -6.14 3.40 -7.22
CA ILE A 88 -7.35 3.38 -6.40
C ILE A 88 -7.33 2.17 -5.47
N SER A 89 -7.03 0.98 -5.99
CA SER A 89 -6.81 -0.23 -5.20
C SER A 89 -5.72 -0.01 -4.16
N TYR A 90 -4.61 0.64 -4.53
CA TYR A 90 -3.53 0.91 -3.59
C TYR A 90 -3.96 1.87 -2.47
N TRP A 91 -4.72 2.90 -2.80
CA TRP A 91 -5.33 3.78 -1.79
C TRP A 91 -6.27 3.00 -0.85
N LEU A 92 -7.10 2.11 -1.38
CA LEU A 92 -7.98 1.24 -0.60
C LEU A 92 -7.19 0.30 0.34
N VAL A 93 -6.08 -0.26 -0.14
CA VAL A 93 -5.15 -1.06 0.68
C VAL A 93 -4.65 -0.26 1.87
N LYS A 94 -4.09 0.95 1.65
CA LYS A 94 -3.60 1.80 2.75
C LYS A 94 -4.72 2.18 3.71
N ARG A 95 -5.93 2.47 3.21
CA ARG A 95 -7.09 2.81 4.04
C ARG A 95 -7.54 1.62 4.89
N TYR A 96 -7.54 0.42 4.32
CA TYR A 96 -7.93 -0.81 5.01
C TYR A 96 -7.00 -1.09 6.19
N VAL A 97 -5.68 -1.13 5.98
CA VAL A 97 -4.70 -1.38 7.04
C VAL A 97 -4.81 -0.32 8.15
N ARG A 98 -4.95 0.96 7.81
CA ARG A 98 -5.14 2.01 8.82
C ARG A 98 -6.40 1.83 9.65
N LYS A 99 -7.53 1.48 9.01
CA LYS A 99 -8.80 1.26 9.71
C LYS A 99 -8.68 0.09 10.68
N LEU A 100 -8.05 -1.01 10.25
CA LEU A 100 -7.87 -2.21 11.06
C LEU A 100 -7.04 -1.94 12.31
N HIS A 101 -5.96 -1.17 12.18
CA HIS A 101 -5.03 -0.87 13.27
C HIS A 101 -5.26 0.49 13.95
N ARG A 102 -6.41 1.13 13.72
CA ARG A 102 -6.82 2.42 14.31
C ARG A 102 -5.74 3.53 14.18
N LEU A 103 -5.02 3.54 13.06
CA LEU A 103 -3.97 4.54 12.80
C LEU A 103 -4.60 5.92 12.50
N PRO A 104 -3.98 7.03 12.93
CA PRO A 104 -4.49 8.38 12.64
C PRO A 104 -4.56 8.65 11.14
N SER A 105 -5.48 9.54 10.74
CA SER A 105 -5.68 9.95 9.35
C SER A 105 -4.43 10.61 8.76
N VAL A 106 -4.24 10.48 7.45
CA VAL A 106 -3.13 11.13 6.74
C VAL A 106 -3.44 12.62 6.62
N LYS A 107 -2.57 13.46 7.16
CA LYS A 107 -2.40 14.83 6.65
C LYS A 107 -1.56 14.68 5.38
N TRP A 108 -2.21 14.82 4.22
CA TRP A 108 -1.53 14.86 2.93
C TRP A 108 -0.74 16.16 2.80
#